data_AF-A0A383VRW3-F1
#
_entry.id   AF-A0A383VRW3-F1
#
_cell.length_a   1.000
_cell.length_b   1.000
_cell.length_c   1.000
_cell.angle_alpha   90.00
_cell.angle_beta   90.00
_cell.angle_gamma   90.00
#
_symmetry.space_group_name_H-M   'P 1'
#
loop_
_entity.id
_entity.type
_entity.pdbx_description
1 polymer ?
#
loop_
_entity_poly.entity_id
_entity_poly.type
_entity_poly.pdbx_seq_one_letter_code
_entity_poly.pdbx_strand_id
1 'polypeptide(L)'
;MKAFIRYMISSNIGEVASIFLTAILGLPEGLIPVQLLWVNLVTDGPPATALGFNPADPDIMQKPPRDPEEQLITPWVFVRYMVVGAYVGAATVGAFVVWYMCDSFLGIDLSQDGHTPVSWYQLSHWEECPKWQGFTASSYTAGSTTVSFANPCDYFTVGRTKASTLSLSVLVAIEMFNAYNALSEDNSLLQVRPWSNPWLALATVVSLGLHCVILYVPFLAQVFSIVPLSLNEWLLVLLFALPVILIDELLKMLGRRFFGVKHVVPTKRASQVQAEQQAPKLKAA
;
A
#
# COMPACT_ATOMS: atom_id res chain seq x y z
N MET A 1 -4.00 18.39 5.13
CA MET A 1 -4.38 17.56 6.30
C MET A 1 -5.36 16.42 5.95
N LYS A 2 -6.43 16.63 5.17
CA LYS A 2 -7.34 15.52 4.74
C LYS A 2 -6.59 14.34 4.09
N ALA A 3 -5.66 14.63 3.16
CA ALA A 3 -4.89 13.62 2.44
C ALA A 3 -4.06 12.72 3.37
N PHE A 4 -3.37 13.32 4.35
CA PHE A 4 -2.62 12.61 5.39
C PHE A 4 -3.48 11.62 6.19
N ILE A 5 -4.62 12.09 6.72
CA ILE A 5 -5.51 11.25 7.54
C ILE A 5 -6.06 10.08 6.72
N ARG A 6 -6.46 10.36 5.47
CA ARG A 6 -6.99 9.34 4.58
C ARG A 6 -5.94 8.32 4.13
N TYR A 7 -4.71 8.75 3.89
CA TYR A 7 -3.58 7.86 3.60
C TYR A 7 -3.37 6.87 4.75
N MET A 8 -3.24 7.35 6.00
CA MET A 8 -3.04 6.47 7.16
C MET A 8 -4.23 5.51 7.38
N ILE A 9 -5.46 5.97 7.18
CA ILE A 9 -6.63 5.10 7.29
C ILE A 9 -6.63 4.03 6.19
N SER A 10 -6.27 4.39 4.95
CA SER A 10 -6.19 3.44 3.84
C SER A 10 -5.12 2.38 4.06
N SER A 11 -3.94 2.76 4.56
CA SER A 11 -2.84 1.82 4.90
C SER A 11 -3.32 0.78 5.92
N ASN A 12 -3.89 1.24 7.05
CA ASN A 12 -4.44 0.36 8.09
C ASN A 12 -5.52 -0.61 7.55
N ILE A 13 -6.38 -0.17 6.62
CA ILE A 13 -7.37 -1.07 5.99
C ILE A 13 -6.68 -2.19 5.21
N GLY A 14 -5.61 -1.86 4.47
CA GLY A 14 -4.81 -2.84 3.73
C GLY A 14 -4.11 -3.85 4.64
N GLU A 15 -3.52 -3.38 5.73
CA GLU A 15 -2.90 -4.24 6.74
C GLU A 15 -3.90 -5.20 7.37
N VAL A 16 -5.07 -4.69 7.81
CA VAL A 16 -6.14 -5.54 8.37
C VAL A 16 -6.63 -6.55 7.34
N ALA A 17 -6.78 -6.14 6.07
CA ALA A 17 -7.18 -7.05 5.00
C ALA A 17 -6.14 -8.17 4.78
N SER A 18 -4.84 -7.87 4.88
CA SER A 18 -3.77 -8.88 4.74
C SER A 18 -3.83 -9.94 5.85
N ILE A 19 -4.01 -9.51 7.11
CA ILE A 19 -4.11 -10.40 8.26
C ILE A 19 -5.38 -11.25 8.14
N PHE A 20 -6.49 -10.62 7.79
CA PHE A 20 -7.78 -11.30 7.64
C PHE A 20 -7.76 -12.35 6.53
N LEU A 21 -7.18 -12.04 5.37
CA LEU A 21 -7.05 -12.99 4.25
C LEU A 21 -6.13 -14.15 4.61
N THR A 22 -5.00 -13.89 5.28
CA THR A 22 -4.09 -14.94 5.77
C THR A 22 -4.82 -15.92 6.70
N ALA A 23 -5.61 -15.38 7.64
CA ALA A 23 -6.37 -16.17 8.61
C ALA A 23 -7.49 -17.01 7.95
N ILE A 24 -8.25 -16.44 7.01
CA ILE A 24 -9.31 -17.17 6.30
C ILE A 24 -8.75 -18.33 5.47
N LEU A 25 -7.59 -18.14 4.86
CA LEU A 25 -6.96 -19.14 4.01
C LEU A 25 -6.19 -20.22 4.79
N GLY A 26 -6.13 -20.11 6.12
CA GLY A 26 -5.40 -21.04 6.99
C GLY A 26 -3.89 -21.00 6.79
N LEU A 27 -3.35 -19.89 6.27
CA LEU A 27 -1.93 -19.77 5.98
C LEU A 27 -1.14 -19.48 7.26
N PRO A 28 0.16 -19.86 7.33
CA PRO A 28 1.04 -19.39 8.39
C PRO A 28 1.06 -17.85 8.42
N GLU A 29 1.25 -17.25 9.61
CA GLU A 29 1.14 -15.78 9.72
C GLU A 29 2.17 -15.11 8.79
N GLY A 30 1.68 -14.32 7.84
CA GLY A 30 2.50 -13.67 6.83
C GLY A 30 3.24 -12.43 7.35
N LEU A 31 2.64 -11.70 8.29
CA LEU A 31 3.22 -10.48 8.87
C LEU A 31 3.16 -10.56 10.40
N ILE A 32 4.31 -10.32 11.04
CA ILE A 32 4.43 -10.32 12.51
C ILE A 32 4.08 -8.92 13.04
N PRO A 33 3.46 -8.78 14.23
CA PRO A 33 3.10 -7.46 14.78
C PRO A 33 4.25 -6.45 14.86
N VAL A 34 5.47 -6.91 15.12
CA VAL A 34 6.67 -6.05 15.17
C VAL A 34 6.97 -5.42 13.79
N GLN A 35 6.75 -6.16 12.70
CA GLN A 35 6.93 -5.67 11.34
C GLN A 35 5.87 -4.61 11.01
N LEU A 36 4.60 -4.86 11.35
CA LEU A 36 3.50 -3.91 11.13
C LEU A 36 3.66 -2.62 11.96
N LEU A 37 4.17 -2.72 13.19
CA LEU A 37 4.48 -1.56 14.01
C LEU A 37 5.55 -0.69 13.35
N TRP A 38 6.58 -1.31 12.77
CA TRP A 38 7.60 -0.59 12.02
C TRP A 38 7.04 0.08 10.78
N VAL A 39 6.17 -0.60 10.04
CA VAL A 39 5.54 -0.02 8.84
C VAL A 39 4.75 1.24 9.20
N ASN A 40 3.80 1.12 10.12
CA ASN A 40 2.93 2.21 10.54
C ASN A 40 3.68 3.40 11.16
N LEU A 41 4.73 3.13 11.95
CA LEU A 41 5.44 4.19 12.67
C LEU A 41 6.55 4.82 11.83
N VAL A 42 7.33 4.01 11.12
CA VAL A 42 8.62 4.42 10.55
C VAL A 42 8.57 4.53 9.04
N THR A 43 7.97 3.59 8.32
CA THR A 43 7.93 3.69 6.85
C THR A 43 6.82 4.62 6.37
N ASP A 44 5.66 4.59 7.00
CA ASP A 44 4.50 5.40 6.62
C ASP A 44 4.54 6.82 7.22
N GLY A 45 5.21 6.99 8.36
CA GLY A 45 5.33 8.28 9.05
C GLY A 45 5.92 9.41 8.19
N PRO A 46 7.08 9.22 7.54
CA PRO A 46 7.71 10.25 6.72
C PRO A 46 6.83 10.66 5.51
N PRO A 47 6.31 9.75 4.66
CA PRO A 47 5.42 10.12 3.56
C PRO A 47 4.14 10.79 4.05
N ALA A 48 3.55 10.30 5.14
CA ALA A 48 2.36 10.89 5.74
C ALA A 48 2.61 12.34 6.19
N THR A 49 3.77 12.61 6.81
CA THR A 49 4.19 13.96 7.19
C THR A 49 4.45 14.83 5.94
N ALA A 50 5.08 14.27 4.91
CA ALA A 50 5.39 14.97 3.67
C ALA A 50 4.14 15.38 2.87
N LEU A 51 3.05 14.59 2.94
CA LEU A 51 1.73 14.97 2.41
C LEU A 51 1.15 16.20 3.10
N GLY A 52 1.65 16.57 4.28
CA GLY A 52 1.34 17.85 4.94
C GLY A 52 1.85 19.07 4.18
N PHE A 53 2.93 18.93 3.41
CA PHE A 53 3.58 19.99 2.63
C PHE A 53 3.17 19.99 1.15
N ASN A 54 2.05 19.34 0.82
CA ASN A 54 1.59 19.23 -0.56
C ASN A 54 1.14 20.61 -1.10
N PRO A 55 1.54 21.00 -2.33
CA PRO A 55 0.99 22.19 -2.98
C PRO A 55 -0.54 22.07 -3.15
N ALA A 56 -1.21 23.21 -3.26
CA ALA A 56 -2.65 23.24 -3.51
C ALA A 56 -2.99 22.70 -4.91
N ASP A 57 -4.14 22.03 -5.04
CA ASP A 57 -4.63 21.56 -6.35
C ASP A 57 -4.82 22.75 -7.31
N PRO A 58 -4.52 22.61 -8.62
CA PRO A 58 -4.63 23.69 -9.60
C PRO A 58 -6.04 24.32 -9.66
N ASP A 59 -7.07 23.50 -9.44
CA ASP A 59 -8.47 23.91 -9.55
C ASP A 59 -9.09 24.32 -8.20
N ILE A 60 -8.29 24.50 -7.13
CA ILE A 60 -8.81 24.77 -5.78
C ILE A 60 -9.62 26.06 -5.71
N MET A 61 -9.22 27.10 -6.45
CA MET A 61 -9.90 28.40 -6.48
C MET A 61 -11.19 28.38 -7.30
N GLN A 62 -11.41 27.34 -8.11
CA GLN A 62 -12.65 27.13 -8.88
C GLN A 62 -13.68 26.32 -8.10
N LYS A 63 -13.28 25.67 -6.99
CA LYS A 63 -14.16 24.91 -6.11
C LYS A 63 -14.88 25.87 -5.15
N PRO A 64 -16.17 25.64 -4.85
CA PRO A 64 -16.89 26.43 -3.85
C PRO A 64 -16.28 26.24 -2.45
N PRO A 65 -16.49 27.18 -1.50
CA PRO A 65 -16.09 27.02 -0.11
C PRO A 65 -16.61 25.71 0.49
N ARG A 66 -15.78 25.06 1.32
CA ARG A 66 -16.11 23.78 1.93
C ARG A 66 -17.33 23.88 2.84
N ASP A 67 -18.24 22.93 2.72
CA ASP A 67 -19.37 22.76 3.65
C ASP A 67 -18.86 22.24 5.02
N PRO A 68 -19.19 22.90 6.15
CA PRO A 68 -18.84 22.44 7.48
C PRO A 68 -19.32 21.02 7.82
N GLU A 69 -20.41 20.56 7.20
CA GLU A 69 -20.98 19.21 7.42
C GLU A 69 -20.34 18.15 6.50
N GLU A 70 -19.44 18.54 5.59
CA GLU A 70 -18.77 17.63 4.68
C GLU A 70 -17.84 16.67 5.45
N GLN A 71 -18.21 15.40 5.45
CA GLN A 71 -17.45 14.31 6.07
C GLN A 71 -16.03 14.20 5.49
N LEU A 72 -15.09 13.77 6.33
CA LEU A 72 -13.71 13.50 5.88
C LEU A 72 -13.66 12.33 4.90
N ILE A 73 -14.48 11.31 5.09
CA ILE A 73 -14.56 10.13 4.23
C ILE A 73 -15.98 10.09 3.66
N THR A 74 -16.14 10.37 2.38
CA THR A 74 -17.41 10.18 1.67
C THR A 74 -17.61 8.70 1.35
N PRO A 75 -18.86 8.23 1.14
CA PRO A 75 -19.12 6.82 0.81
C PRO A 75 -18.33 6.31 -0.41
N TRP A 76 -18.12 7.17 -1.42
CA TRP A 76 -17.31 6.82 -2.58
C TRP A 76 -15.83 6.66 -2.23
N VAL A 77 -15.26 7.59 -1.45
CA VAL A 77 -13.88 7.52 -0.98
C VAL A 77 -13.67 6.30 -0.09
N PHE A 78 -14.66 5.94 0.74
CA PHE A 78 -14.64 4.72 1.54
C PHE A 78 -14.56 3.46 0.66
N VAL A 79 -15.43 3.32 -0.34
CA VAL A 79 -15.38 2.19 -1.29
C VAL A 79 -14.04 2.14 -2.02
N ARG A 80 -13.49 3.28 -2.41
CA ARG A 80 -12.17 3.36 -3.04
C ARG A 80 -11.07 2.76 -2.16
N TYR A 81 -11.01 3.17 -0.88
CA TYR A 81 -10.02 2.63 0.05
C TYR A 81 -10.28 1.17 0.43
N MET A 82 -11.53 0.71 0.43
CA MET A 82 -11.83 -0.72 0.59
C MET A 82 -11.29 -1.55 -0.58
N VAL A 83 -11.41 -1.08 -1.82
CA VAL A 83 -10.85 -1.77 -3.00
C VAL A 83 -9.33 -1.77 -2.98
N VAL A 84 -8.71 -0.63 -2.68
CA VAL A 84 -7.24 -0.52 -2.56
C VAL A 84 -6.72 -1.40 -1.43
N GLY A 85 -7.35 -1.37 -0.26
CA GLY A 85 -6.97 -2.20 0.89
C GLY A 85 -7.15 -3.69 0.62
N ALA A 86 -8.23 -4.09 -0.03
CA ALA A 86 -8.41 -5.49 -0.47
C ALA A 86 -7.31 -5.93 -1.44
N TYR A 87 -6.88 -5.05 -2.35
CA TYR A 87 -5.74 -5.32 -3.22
C TYR A 87 -4.43 -5.44 -2.44
N VAL A 88 -4.14 -4.55 -1.48
CA VAL A 88 -2.95 -4.63 -0.62
C VAL A 88 -2.91 -5.98 0.12
N GLY A 89 -4.04 -6.38 0.71
CA GLY A 89 -4.16 -7.67 1.38
C GLY A 89 -3.94 -8.85 0.43
N ALA A 90 -4.55 -8.82 -0.75
CA ALA A 90 -4.38 -9.88 -1.75
C ALA A 90 -2.95 -9.94 -2.33
N ALA A 91 -2.28 -8.80 -2.50
CA ALA A 91 -0.92 -8.73 -3.05
C ALA A 91 0.13 -9.22 -2.03
N THR A 92 -0.01 -8.85 -0.77
CA THR A 92 0.89 -9.29 0.32
C THR A 92 0.79 -10.79 0.57
N VAL A 93 -0.45 -11.32 0.64
CA VAL A 93 -0.71 -12.77 0.75
C VAL A 93 -0.34 -13.50 -0.55
N GLY A 94 -0.59 -12.90 -1.71
CA GLY A 94 -0.23 -13.46 -3.01
C GLY A 94 1.27 -13.68 -3.15
N ALA A 95 2.09 -12.69 -2.76
CA ALA A 95 3.54 -12.83 -2.76
C ALA A 95 4.03 -13.94 -1.80
N PHE A 96 3.39 -14.08 -0.63
CA PHE A 96 3.66 -15.16 0.31
C PHE A 96 3.40 -16.53 -0.32
N VAL A 97 2.24 -16.71 -0.93
CA VAL A 97 1.80 -17.96 -1.55
C VAL A 97 2.67 -18.31 -2.76
N VAL A 98 3.01 -17.32 -3.60
CA VAL A 98 3.86 -17.54 -4.78
C VAL A 98 5.23 -18.08 -4.38
N TRP A 99 5.85 -17.55 -3.32
CA TRP A 99 7.14 -18.08 -2.86
C TRP A 99 7.05 -19.52 -2.37
N TYR A 100 5.94 -19.92 -1.73
CA TYR A 100 5.78 -21.30 -1.27
C TYR A 100 5.42 -22.29 -2.39
N MET A 101 4.71 -21.85 -3.43
CA MET A 101 4.13 -22.75 -4.42
C MET A 101 4.89 -22.82 -5.74
N CYS A 102 5.70 -21.82 -6.07
CA CYS A 102 6.21 -21.62 -7.42
C CYS A 102 7.72 -21.35 -7.44
N ASP A 103 8.45 -22.20 -8.16
CA ASP A 103 9.86 -21.96 -8.50
C ASP A 103 10.06 -20.81 -9.50
N SER A 104 9.02 -20.47 -10.27
CA SER A 104 9.05 -19.33 -11.17
C SER A 104 7.67 -18.69 -11.30
N PHE A 105 7.64 -17.37 -11.47
CA PHE A 105 6.41 -16.61 -11.64
C PHE A 105 6.58 -15.53 -12.70
N LEU A 106 5.77 -15.57 -13.76
CA LEU A 106 5.77 -14.60 -14.87
C LEU A 106 7.18 -14.34 -15.45
N GLY A 107 7.99 -15.38 -15.59
CA GLY A 107 9.35 -15.30 -16.16
C GLY A 107 10.45 -14.91 -15.15
N ILE A 108 10.10 -14.71 -13.88
CA ILE A 108 11.04 -14.50 -12.79
C ILE A 108 11.37 -15.84 -12.15
N ASP A 109 12.65 -16.18 -12.06
CA ASP A 109 13.14 -17.42 -11.44
C ASP A 109 13.40 -17.20 -9.94
N LEU A 110 12.66 -17.94 -9.11
CA LEU A 110 12.73 -17.93 -7.64
C LEU A 110 13.43 -19.16 -7.07
N SER A 111 13.79 -20.15 -7.90
CA SER A 111 14.42 -21.40 -7.47
C SER A 111 15.85 -21.24 -6.93
N GLN A 112 16.44 -20.06 -7.10
CA GLN A 112 17.84 -19.76 -6.74
C GLN A 112 18.12 -19.88 -5.24
N ASP A 113 17.12 -19.71 -4.39
CA ASP A 113 17.26 -19.85 -2.95
C ASP A 113 17.23 -21.32 -2.48
N GLY A 114 16.79 -22.25 -3.33
CA GLY A 114 16.68 -23.69 -3.02
C GLY A 114 15.51 -24.04 -2.10
N HIS A 115 14.46 -23.20 -2.07
CA HIS A 115 13.23 -23.52 -1.33
C HIS A 115 12.53 -24.77 -1.90
N THR A 116 11.68 -25.40 -1.09
CA THR A 116 10.90 -26.57 -1.53
C THR A 116 9.49 -26.12 -1.88
N PRO A 117 9.07 -26.20 -3.16
CA PRO A 117 7.70 -25.84 -3.53
C PRO A 117 6.72 -26.83 -2.91
N VAL A 118 5.65 -26.28 -2.29
CA VAL A 118 4.59 -27.04 -1.63
C VAL A 118 3.26 -26.88 -2.36
N SER A 119 2.39 -27.88 -2.22
CA SER A 119 1.03 -27.78 -2.74
C SER A 119 0.16 -26.85 -1.89
N TRP A 120 -0.90 -26.30 -2.48
CA TRP A 120 -1.87 -25.47 -1.76
C TRP A 120 -2.47 -26.17 -0.53
N TYR A 121 -2.73 -27.48 -0.64
CA TYR A 121 -3.25 -28.27 0.48
C TYR A 121 -2.27 -28.26 1.65
N GLN A 122 -0.98 -28.49 1.38
CA GLN A 122 0.04 -28.47 2.43
C GLN A 122 0.21 -27.06 3.02
N LEU A 123 0.11 -26.02 2.20
CA LEU A 123 0.26 -24.66 2.71
C LEU A 123 -0.91 -24.21 3.60
N SER A 124 -2.15 -24.55 3.22
CA SER A 124 -3.37 -24.19 3.97
C SER A 124 -3.64 -25.08 5.19
N HIS A 125 -3.13 -26.31 5.21
CA HIS A 125 -3.29 -27.27 6.32
C HIS A 125 -1.95 -27.55 7.00
N TRP A 126 -1.07 -26.55 7.07
CA TRP A 126 0.29 -26.69 7.59
C TRP A 126 0.34 -27.21 9.04
N GLU A 127 -0.69 -26.96 9.86
CA GLU A 127 -0.81 -27.49 11.22
C GLU A 127 -0.91 -29.03 11.27
N GLU A 128 -1.37 -29.66 10.19
CA GLU A 128 -1.46 -31.11 10.08
C GLU A 128 -0.13 -31.77 9.66
N CYS A 129 0.92 -30.98 9.43
CA CYS A 129 2.22 -31.48 8.98
C CYS A 129 2.76 -32.67 9.78
N PRO A 130 2.66 -32.72 11.14
CA PRO A 130 3.13 -33.88 11.90
C PRO A 130 2.42 -35.20 11.57
N LYS A 131 1.24 -35.15 10.93
CA LYS A 131 0.47 -36.33 10.50
C LYS A 131 0.87 -36.80 9.09
N TRP A 132 1.51 -35.96 8.29
CA TRP A 132 1.89 -36.32 6.92
C TRP A 132 3.08 -37.27 6.91
N GLN A 133 2.95 -38.36 6.18
CA GLN A 133 4.05 -39.31 5.99
C GLN A 133 4.85 -38.93 4.74
N GLY A 134 6.16 -38.75 4.89
CA GLY A 134 7.08 -38.50 3.77
C GLY A 134 7.23 -37.04 3.33
N PHE A 135 6.76 -36.07 4.11
CA PHE A 135 7.06 -34.66 3.84
C PHE A 135 8.52 -34.36 4.16
N THR A 136 9.25 -33.85 3.17
CA THR A 136 10.65 -33.42 3.30
C THR A 136 10.80 -32.02 2.72
N ALA A 137 11.44 -31.13 3.47
CA ALA A 137 11.76 -29.78 3.02
C ALA A 137 13.27 -29.53 3.17
N SER A 138 13.88 -28.91 2.17
CA SER A 138 15.29 -28.52 2.18
C SER A 138 15.48 -27.18 2.87
N SER A 139 16.60 -27.04 3.59
CA SER A 139 17.08 -25.72 4.01
C SER A 139 17.39 -24.87 2.79
N TYR A 140 17.09 -23.57 2.86
CA TYR A 140 17.26 -22.62 1.77
C TYR A 140 18.21 -21.50 2.16
N THR A 141 18.77 -20.82 1.17
CA THR A 141 19.75 -19.74 1.34
C THR A 141 19.16 -18.39 0.93
N ALA A 142 19.21 -17.41 1.82
CA ALA A 142 18.82 -16.03 1.56
C ALA A 142 20.04 -15.12 1.71
N GLY A 143 20.66 -14.76 0.59
CA GLY A 143 21.90 -13.98 0.59
C GLY A 143 23.04 -14.74 1.28
N SER A 144 23.58 -14.19 2.37
CA SER A 144 24.63 -14.83 3.17
C SER A 144 24.08 -15.67 4.34
N THR A 145 22.77 -15.74 4.53
CA THR A 145 22.13 -16.44 5.65
C THR A 145 21.44 -17.71 5.18
N THR A 146 21.85 -18.86 5.71
CA THR A 146 21.16 -20.14 5.49
C THR A 146 20.13 -20.36 6.58
N VAL A 147 18.86 -20.52 6.19
CA VAL A 147 17.78 -20.87 7.12
C VAL A 147 17.72 -22.38 7.20
N SER A 148 18.22 -22.92 8.31
CA SER A 148 18.23 -24.36 8.57
C SER A 148 17.25 -24.73 9.67
N PHE A 149 16.66 -25.92 9.54
CA PHE A 149 15.68 -26.45 10.48
C PHE A 149 15.86 -27.95 10.64
N ALA A 150 15.60 -28.45 11.86
CA ALA A 150 15.83 -29.85 12.21
C ALA A 150 14.67 -30.75 11.76
N ASN A 151 13.42 -30.28 11.87
CA ASN A 151 12.24 -31.02 11.43
C ASN A 151 11.70 -30.43 10.12
N PRO A 152 11.24 -31.24 9.15
CA PRO A 152 10.64 -30.74 7.92
C PRO A 152 9.46 -29.78 8.14
N CYS A 153 8.64 -30.01 9.18
CA CYS A 153 7.49 -29.16 9.49
C CYS A 153 7.86 -27.75 9.97
N ASP A 154 9.09 -27.54 10.46
CA ASP A 154 9.59 -26.22 10.86
C ASP A 154 9.75 -25.29 9.64
N TYR A 155 9.63 -25.82 8.41
CA TYR A 155 9.58 -25.04 7.18
C TYR A 155 8.41 -24.04 7.15
N PHE A 156 7.27 -24.35 7.77
CA PHE A 156 6.11 -23.46 7.83
C PHE A 156 6.17 -22.44 8.97
N THR A 157 7.06 -22.63 9.96
CA THR A 157 7.16 -21.77 11.15
C THR A 157 8.44 -20.94 11.15
N VAL A 158 9.60 -21.56 10.97
CA VAL A 158 10.92 -20.93 10.89
C VAL A 158 11.22 -20.53 9.45
N GLY A 159 10.91 -21.42 8.50
CA GLY A 159 11.13 -21.20 7.06
C GLY A 159 10.22 -20.14 6.42
N ARG A 160 9.17 -19.68 7.13
CA ARG A 160 8.28 -18.61 6.64
C ARG A 160 8.93 -17.24 6.58
N THR A 161 10.09 -17.06 7.21
CA THR A 161 10.78 -15.77 7.31
C THR A 161 11.04 -15.14 5.94
N LYS A 162 11.35 -15.94 4.91
CA LYS A 162 11.53 -15.45 3.53
C LYS A 162 10.22 -14.98 2.91
N ALA A 163 9.17 -15.80 2.98
CA ALA A 163 7.83 -15.44 2.49
C ALA A 163 7.27 -14.20 3.20
N SER A 164 7.44 -14.11 4.52
CA SER A 164 7.05 -12.97 5.34
C SER A 164 7.81 -11.69 4.95
N THR A 165 9.11 -11.82 4.65
CA THR A 165 9.91 -10.69 4.14
C THR A 165 9.40 -10.19 2.79
N LEU A 166 8.99 -11.09 1.89
CA LEU A 166 8.39 -10.73 0.60
C LEU A 166 7.06 -9.99 0.81
N SER A 167 6.18 -10.51 1.65
CA SER A 167 4.92 -9.83 2.01
C SER A 167 5.16 -8.44 2.59
N LEU A 168 6.10 -8.30 3.52
CA LEU A 168 6.45 -7.02 4.12
C LEU A 168 6.99 -6.04 3.08
N SER A 169 7.84 -6.50 2.17
CA SER A 169 8.43 -5.66 1.12
C SER A 169 7.39 -5.23 0.08
N VAL A 170 6.42 -6.11 -0.24
CA VAL A 170 5.25 -5.75 -1.06
C VAL A 170 4.38 -4.71 -0.37
N LEU A 171 4.10 -4.87 0.93
CA LEU A 171 3.34 -3.89 1.70
C LEU A 171 4.01 -2.52 1.65
N VAL A 172 5.29 -2.43 2.03
CA VAL A 172 6.05 -1.16 2.02
C VAL A 172 6.09 -0.55 0.62
N ALA A 173 6.34 -1.34 -0.42
CA ALA A 173 6.37 -0.84 -1.79
C ALA A 173 5.00 -0.29 -2.25
N ILE A 174 3.91 -0.98 -1.91
CA ILE A 174 2.55 -0.52 -2.18
C ILE A 174 2.25 0.78 -1.45
N GLU A 175 2.63 0.90 -0.16
CA GLU A 175 2.40 2.11 0.61
C GLU A 175 3.15 3.32 0.03
N MET A 176 4.38 3.12 -0.45
CA MET A 176 5.12 4.16 -1.17
C MET A 176 4.39 4.62 -2.43
N PHE A 177 3.82 3.70 -3.22
CA PHE A 177 3.02 4.06 -4.38
C PHE A 177 1.68 4.71 -4.00
N ASN A 178 1.04 4.26 -2.92
CA ASN A 178 -0.17 4.86 -2.39
C ASN A 178 0.05 6.28 -1.85
N ALA A 179 1.23 6.57 -1.30
CA ALA A 179 1.58 7.91 -0.87
C ALA A 179 1.60 8.89 -2.06
N TYR A 180 2.09 8.46 -3.23
CA TYR A 180 1.99 9.25 -4.46
C TYR A 180 0.55 9.35 -4.97
N ASN A 181 -0.24 8.28 -4.90
CA ASN A 181 -1.67 8.35 -5.20
C ASN A 181 -2.42 9.34 -4.28
N ALA A 182 -1.95 9.53 -3.05
CA ALA A 182 -2.52 10.49 -2.10
C ALA A 182 -2.13 11.97 -2.40
N LEU A 183 -1.27 12.25 -3.38
CA LEU A 183 -0.93 13.62 -3.81
C LEU A 183 -2.15 14.41 -4.29
N SER A 184 -3.13 13.76 -4.91
CA SER A 184 -4.39 14.40 -5.26
C SER A 184 -5.55 13.45 -5.05
N GLU A 185 -6.66 13.98 -4.54
CA GLU A 185 -7.86 13.21 -4.28
C GLU A 185 -8.61 12.87 -5.57
N ASP A 186 -8.70 13.86 -6.46
CA ASP A 186 -9.53 13.83 -7.67
C ASP A 186 -8.69 13.82 -8.95
N ASN A 187 -7.52 14.48 -8.94
CA ASN A 187 -6.72 14.62 -10.15
C ASN A 187 -5.92 13.35 -10.41
N SER A 188 -5.70 13.10 -11.70
CA SER A 188 -4.85 12.02 -12.17
C SER A 188 -3.40 12.26 -11.77
N LEU A 189 -2.66 11.19 -11.46
CA LEU A 189 -1.20 11.26 -11.27
C LEU A 189 -0.47 11.71 -12.55
N LEU A 190 -1.10 11.57 -13.73
CA LEU A 190 -0.55 12.09 -14.98
C LEU A 190 -0.68 13.62 -15.09
N GLN A 191 -1.65 14.20 -14.40
CA GLN A 191 -1.88 15.65 -14.37
C GLN A 191 -1.04 16.30 -13.25
N VAL A 192 -0.99 15.67 -12.07
CA VAL A 192 -0.18 16.11 -10.93
C VAL A 192 1.13 15.34 -10.92
N ARG A 193 2.21 16.00 -11.32
CA ARG A 193 3.53 15.36 -11.46
C ARG A 193 4.04 14.84 -10.11
N PRO A 194 4.64 13.63 -10.05
CA PRO A 194 5.18 13.09 -8.79
C PRO A 194 6.24 13.96 -8.10
N TRP A 195 6.98 14.77 -8.87
CA TRP A 195 8.00 15.70 -8.34
C TRP A 195 7.45 17.06 -7.89
N SER A 196 6.12 17.28 -7.96
CA SER A 196 5.50 18.53 -7.47
C SER A 196 5.72 18.74 -5.96
N ASN A 197 5.89 17.66 -5.20
CA ASN A 197 6.25 17.71 -3.79
C ASN A 197 7.63 17.04 -3.57
N PRO A 198 8.73 17.81 -3.54
CA PRO A 198 10.07 17.25 -3.34
C PRO A 198 10.23 16.63 -1.94
N TRP A 199 9.47 17.09 -0.94
CA TRP A 199 9.46 16.51 0.39
C TRP A 199 8.87 15.10 0.39
N LEU A 200 7.83 14.85 -0.42
CA LEU A 200 7.28 13.51 -0.58
C LEU A 200 8.30 12.58 -1.24
N ALA A 201 8.96 13.04 -2.31
CA ALA A 201 10.01 12.25 -2.95
C ALA A 201 11.17 11.92 -1.99
N LEU A 202 11.62 12.88 -1.19
CA LEU A 202 12.62 12.64 -0.16
C LEU A 202 12.12 11.65 0.89
N ALA A 203 10.89 11.80 1.38
CA ALA A 203 10.29 10.91 2.36
C ALA A 203 10.19 9.47 1.83
N THR A 204 9.75 9.27 0.59
CA THR A 204 9.71 7.95 -0.05
C THR A 204 11.11 7.32 -0.14
N VAL A 205 12.12 8.09 -0.56
CA VAL A 205 13.51 7.59 -0.63
C VAL A 205 14.03 7.22 0.75
N VAL A 206 13.74 8.04 1.77
CA VAL A 206 14.13 7.75 3.16
C VAL A 206 13.42 6.50 3.68
N SER A 207 12.11 6.36 3.46
CA SER A 207 11.35 5.17 3.88
C SER A 207 11.84 3.90 3.20
N LEU A 208 12.08 3.92 1.88
CA LEU A 208 12.68 2.79 1.17
C LEU A 208 14.11 2.50 1.65
N GLY A 209 14.90 3.54 1.92
CA GLY A 209 16.24 3.40 2.49
C GLY A 209 16.22 2.73 3.86
N LEU A 210 15.30 3.12 4.75
CA LEU A 210 15.10 2.51 6.06
C LEU A 210 14.64 1.05 5.95
N HIS A 211 13.79 0.74 4.97
CA HIS A 211 13.40 -0.64 4.67
C HIS A 211 14.60 -1.49 4.21
N CYS A 212 15.46 -0.95 3.35
CA CYS A 212 16.71 -1.61 2.99
C CYS A 212 17.65 -1.79 4.19
N VAL A 213 17.70 -0.82 5.11
CA VAL A 213 18.51 -0.91 6.33
C VAL A 213 18.06 -2.09 7.20
N ILE A 214 16.75 -2.30 7.41
CA ILE A 214 16.30 -3.45 8.19
C ILE A 214 16.60 -4.79 7.50
N LEU A 215 16.57 -4.85 6.16
CA LEU A 215 16.82 -6.07 5.39
C LEU A 215 18.30 -6.48 5.33
N TYR A 216 19.20 -5.49 5.20
CA TYR A 216 20.61 -5.76 4.92
C TYR A 216 21.53 -5.58 6.13
N VAL A 217 21.05 -4.99 7.24
CA VAL A 217 21.80 -4.93 8.50
C VAL A 217 21.45 -6.16 9.36
N PRO A 218 22.39 -7.10 9.61
CA PRO A 218 22.08 -8.38 10.25
C PRO A 218 21.43 -8.27 11.63
N PHE A 219 21.83 -7.27 12.43
CA PHE A 219 21.26 -7.03 13.75
C PHE A 219 19.76 -6.70 13.66
N LEU A 220 19.36 -5.83 12.74
CA LEU A 220 17.96 -5.46 12.55
C LEU A 220 17.18 -6.61 11.91
N ALA A 221 17.78 -7.30 10.94
CA ALA A 221 17.16 -8.44 10.27
C ALA A 221 16.76 -9.55 11.29
N GLN A 222 17.60 -9.80 12.30
CA GLN A 222 17.29 -10.75 13.37
C GLN A 222 16.13 -10.28 14.26
N VAL A 223 16.08 -9.00 14.63
CA VAL A 223 15.00 -8.43 15.46
C VAL A 223 13.65 -8.51 14.76
N PHE A 224 13.61 -8.24 13.45
CA PHE A 224 12.39 -8.26 12.65
C PHE A 224 12.06 -9.64 12.05
N SER A 225 12.91 -10.65 12.28
CA SER A 225 12.79 -11.99 11.68
C SER A 225 12.62 -11.94 10.16
N ILE A 226 13.50 -11.19 9.50
CA ILE A 226 13.52 -10.99 8.05
C ILE A 226 14.86 -11.40 7.47
N VAL A 227 14.87 -11.63 6.16
CA VAL A 227 16.06 -12.09 5.42
C VAL A 227 16.30 -11.20 4.20
N PRO A 228 17.53 -11.09 3.69
CA PRO A 228 17.79 -10.23 2.54
C PRO A 228 17.12 -10.76 1.26
N LEU A 229 16.70 -9.83 0.41
CA LEU A 229 16.09 -10.14 -0.88
C LEU A 229 17.09 -10.05 -2.04
N SER A 230 16.95 -10.96 -3.00
CA SER A 230 17.67 -10.99 -4.28
C SER A 230 17.01 -10.06 -5.31
N LEU A 231 17.68 -9.83 -6.45
CA LEU A 231 17.12 -8.97 -7.51
C LEU A 231 15.82 -9.55 -8.11
N ASN A 232 15.74 -10.87 -8.28
CA ASN A 232 14.55 -11.53 -8.81
C ASN A 232 13.35 -11.37 -7.87
N GLU A 233 13.60 -11.49 -6.57
CA GLU A 233 12.59 -11.27 -5.54
C GLU A 233 12.14 -9.80 -5.48
N TRP A 234 13.06 -8.84 -5.67
CA TRP A 234 12.70 -7.43 -5.80
C TRP A 234 11.85 -7.14 -7.04
N LEU A 235 12.11 -7.82 -8.16
CA LEU A 235 11.24 -7.75 -9.35
C LEU A 235 9.86 -8.31 -9.05
N LEU A 236 9.75 -9.40 -8.28
CA LEU A 236 8.47 -9.93 -7.81
C LEU A 236 7.74 -8.91 -6.93
N VAL A 237 8.44 -8.27 -5.99
CA VAL A 237 7.87 -7.21 -5.14
C VAL A 237 7.30 -6.07 -6.00
N LEU A 238 8.07 -5.58 -6.98
CA LEU A 238 7.61 -4.52 -7.87
C LEU A 238 6.43 -4.94 -8.74
N LEU A 239 6.42 -6.19 -9.21
CA LEU A 239 5.33 -6.76 -10.01
C LEU A 239 4.00 -6.76 -9.26
N PHE A 240 4.01 -7.11 -7.97
CA PHE A 240 2.83 -7.04 -7.10
C PHE A 240 2.50 -5.62 -6.63
N ALA A 241 3.48 -4.73 -6.52
CA ALA A 241 3.23 -3.39 -6.01
C ALA A 241 2.71 -2.40 -7.06
N LEU A 242 3.24 -2.43 -8.29
CA LEU A 242 2.91 -1.46 -9.35
C LEU A 242 1.42 -1.37 -9.73
N PRO A 243 0.63 -2.46 -9.78
CA PRO A 243 -0.76 -2.38 -10.19
C PRO A 243 -1.64 -1.51 -9.27
N VAL A 244 -1.20 -1.20 -8.04
CA VAL A 244 -1.95 -0.31 -7.14
C VAL A 244 -2.14 1.09 -7.73
N ILE A 245 -1.16 1.59 -8.49
CA ILE A 245 -1.24 2.89 -9.19
C ILE A 245 -2.34 2.85 -10.24
N LEU A 246 -2.40 1.76 -11.02
CA LEU A 246 -3.41 1.58 -12.05
C LEU A 246 -4.82 1.45 -11.45
N ILE A 247 -4.94 0.73 -10.33
CA ILE A 247 -6.20 0.55 -9.61
C ILE A 247 -6.71 1.89 -9.08
N ASP A 248 -5.89 2.67 -8.37
CA ASP A 248 -6.32 3.97 -7.84
C ASP A 248 -6.62 4.97 -8.97
N GLU A 249 -5.85 4.98 -10.04
CA GLU A 249 -6.11 5.86 -11.19
C GLU A 249 -7.43 5.51 -11.90
N LEU A 250 -7.73 4.22 -12.06
CA LEU A 250 -9.03 3.76 -12.57
C LEU A 250 -10.16 4.23 -11.64
N LEU A 251 -10.01 4.07 -10.33
CA LEU A 251 -11.03 4.46 -9.35
C LEU A 251 -11.23 5.99 -9.33
N LYS A 252 -10.16 6.78 -9.44
CA LYS A 252 -10.25 8.24 -9.61
C LYS A 252 -10.99 8.61 -10.90
N MET A 253 -10.69 7.94 -12.00
CA MET A 253 -11.39 8.16 -13.28
C MET A 253 -12.89 7.84 -13.15
N LEU A 254 -13.26 6.72 -12.52
CA LEU A 254 -14.66 6.37 -12.27
C LEU A 254 -15.33 7.39 -11.36
N GLY A 255 -14.65 7.84 -10.30
CA GLY A 255 -15.12 8.90 -9.42
C GLY A 255 -15.44 10.19 -10.17
N ARG A 256 -14.54 10.63 -11.04
CA ARG A 256 -14.74 11.81 -11.90
C ARG A 256 -15.92 11.66 -12.86
N ARG A 257 -16.16 10.46 -13.40
CA ARG A 257 -17.26 10.22 -14.35
C ARG A 257 -18.63 10.10 -13.68
N PHE A 258 -18.72 9.40 -12.55
CA PHE A 258 -19.99 9.11 -11.89
C PHE A 258 -20.40 10.15 -10.85
N PHE A 259 -19.42 10.75 -10.16
CA PHE A 259 -19.63 11.70 -9.07
C PHE A 259 -19.01 13.08 -9.36
N GLY A 260 -18.50 13.30 -10.58
CA GLY A 260 -17.93 14.56 -11.02
C GLY A 260 -18.90 15.72 -10.77
N VAL A 261 -18.47 16.62 -9.89
CA VAL A 261 -19.15 17.87 -9.56
C VAL A 261 -19.48 18.59 -10.87
N LYS A 262 -20.77 18.83 -11.13
CA LYS A 262 -21.20 19.77 -12.15
C LYS A 262 -20.45 21.07 -11.90
N HIS A 263 -19.59 21.52 -12.84
CA HIS A 263 -19.05 22.86 -12.80
C HIS A 263 -20.22 23.83 -12.62
N VAL A 264 -20.31 24.46 -11.45
CA VAL A 264 -21.23 25.57 -11.24
C VAL A 264 -20.65 26.71 -12.05
N VAL A 265 -21.18 26.88 -13.27
CA VAL A 265 -20.98 28.11 -14.04
C VAL A 265 -21.38 29.25 -13.10
N PRO A 266 -20.51 30.24 -12.81
CA PRO A 266 -20.86 31.34 -11.95
C PRO A 266 -22.05 32.05 -12.60
N THR A 267 -23.23 31.87 -12.01
CA THR A 267 -24.43 32.51 -12.51
C THR A 267 -24.25 34.00 -12.20
N LYS A 268 -24.25 34.84 -13.23
CA LYS A 268 -24.16 36.32 -13.19
C LYS A 268 -25.19 37.02 -12.27
N ARG A 269 -25.99 36.28 -11.51
CA ARG A 269 -27.04 36.78 -10.62
C ARG A 269 -26.49 37.49 -9.38
N ALA A 270 -25.31 37.14 -8.89
CA ALA A 270 -24.73 37.81 -7.72
C ALA A 270 -24.33 39.27 -8.01
N SER A 271 -23.91 39.58 -9.24
CA SER A 271 -23.59 40.97 -9.66
C SER A 271 -24.82 41.82 -9.96
N GLN A 272 -25.97 41.23 -10.29
CA GLN A 272 -27.20 42.01 -10.55
C GLN A 272 -27.93 42.39 -9.26
N VAL A 273 -27.96 41.52 -8.24
CA VAL A 273 -28.63 41.84 -6.97
C VAL A 273 -27.90 42.97 -6.20
N GLN A 274 -26.57 43.05 -6.30
CA GLN A 274 -25.81 44.17 -5.69
C GLN A 274 -25.98 45.49 -6.47
N ALA A 275 -26.11 45.45 -7.80
CA ALA A 275 -26.33 46.65 -8.62
C ALA A 275 -27.75 47.23 -8.45
N GLU A 276 -28.76 46.38 -8.23
CA GLU A 276 -30.16 46.82 -8.07
C GLU A 276 -30.45 47.39 -6.66
N GLN A 277 -29.69 46.98 -5.63
CA GLN A 277 -29.82 47.52 -4.26
C GLN A 277 -29.07 48.86 -4.04
N GLN A 278 -28.15 49.25 -4.92
CA GLN A 278 -27.45 50.55 -4.84
C GLN A 278 -28.14 51.68 -5.65
N ALA A 279 -29.14 51.36 -6.47
CA ALA A 279 -29.82 52.35 -7.33
C ALA A 279 -30.78 53.35 -6.64
N PRO A 280 -31.37 53.13 -5.44
CA PRO A 280 -32.31 54.12 -4.88
C PRO A 280 -31.66 55.30 -4.14
N LYS A 281 -30.35 55.28 -3.83
CA LYS A 281 -29.73 56.28 -2.94
C LYS A 281 -29.14 57.52 -3.64
N LEU A 282 -29.29 57.67 -4.96
CA LEU A 282 -28.74 58.81 -5.70
C LEU A 282 -29.78 59.84 -6.20
N LYS A 283 -31.03 59.79 -5.74
CA LYS A 283 -32.10 60.74 -6.15
C LYS A 283 -32.62 61.65 -5.03
N ALA A 284 -31.86 61.86 -3.96
CA ALA A 284 -32.21 62.80 -2.90
C ALA A 284 -30.95 63.48 -2.34
N ALA A 285 -30.37 64.40 -3.12
CA ALA A 285 -29.50 65.48 -2.69
C ALA A 285 -29.46 66.54 -3.80
#